data_AF-A0A2E4T3A0-F1
#
_entry.id   AF-A0A2E4T3A0-F1
#
_cell.length_a   1.000
_cell.length_b   1.000
_cell.length_c   1.000
_cell.angle_alpha   90.00
_cell.angle_beta   90.00
_cell.angle_gamma   90.00
#
_symmetry.space_group_name_H-M   'P 1'
#
loop_
_entity.id
_entity.type
_entity.pdbx_description
1 polymer ?
#
loop_
_entity_poly.entity_id
_entity_poly.type
_entity_poly.pdbx_seq_one_letter_code
_entity_poly.pdbx_strand_id
1 'polypeptide(L)'
;MTSGTFLIRCWTDWSRRENLARRQVRESTTGRKTVNRNEKTFEVPMQTLLIETIGIIAGTLGVLAWVPQLREVWVEKLHEGISLPTFWLVSTALVLWLIYGILIGSISIIFANVAALTCILSLIVGVIRLRKAESQDGADTGS
;
A
#
# COMPACT_ATOMS: atom_id res chain seq x y z
N MET A 1 19.41 2.70 -16.34
CA MET A 1 18.13 3.32 -15.93
C MET A 1 17.97 3.09 -14.43
N THR A 2 17.98 4.14 -13.62
CA THR A 2 17.91 4.04 -12.17
C THR A 2 16.44 3.87 -11.73
N SER A 3 16.14 2.86 -10.91
CA SER A 3 14.78 2.48 -10.46
C SER A 3 13.89 3.65 -10.00
N GLY A 4 14.45 4.76 -9.52
CA GLY A 4 13.69 5.93 -9.08
C GLY A 4 12.93 6.67 -10.21
N THR A 5 13.45 6.66 -11.44
CA THR A 5 12.81 7.37 -12.58
C THR A 5 11.60 6.63 -13.14
N PHE A 6 11.55 5.31 -12.99
CA PHE A 6 10.45 4.48 -13.46
C PHE A 6 9.17 4.71 -12.65
N LEU A 7 9.29 4.81 -11.32
CA LEU A 7 8.17 5.06 -10.43
C LEU A 7 7.55 6.45 -10.65
N ILE A 8 8.39 7.47 -10.82
CA ILE A 8 7.92 8.84 -11.14
C ILE A 8 7.16 8.81 -12.47
N ARG A 9 7.72 8.20 -13.51
CA ARG A 9 7.08 8.13 -14.84
C ARG A 9 5.78 7.33 -14.81
N CYS A 10 5.74 6.20 -14.10
CA CYS A 10 4.55 5.37 -13.96
C CYS A 10 3.43 6.11 -13.21
N TRP A 11 3.78 6.83 -12.14
CA TRP A 11 2.85 7.68 -11.40
C TRP A 11 2.32 8.83 -12.25
N THR A 12 3.17 9.47 -13.05
CA THR A 12 2.76 10.58 -13.92
C THR A 12 1.83 10.09 -15.04
N ASP A 13 2.09 8.90 -15.60
CA ASP A 13 1.25 8.30 -16.63
C ASP A 13 -0.11 7.84 -16.07
N TRP A 14 -0.11 7.19 -14.90
CA TRP A 14 -1.34 6.80 -14.20
C TRP A 14 -2.19 8.01 -13.83
N SER A 15 -1.59 9.05 -13.24
CA SER A 15 -2.27 10.30 -12.88
C SER A 15 -2.89 10.99 -14.11
N ARG A 16 -2.18 10.99 -15.25
CA ARG A 16 -2.71 11.53 -16.51
C ARG A 16 -3.92 10.72 -17.00
N ARG A 17 -3.86 9.39 -16.97
CA ARG A 17 -4.95 8.50 -17.41
C ARG A 17 -6.19 8.62 -16.53
N GLU A 18 -6.02 8.71 -15.21
CA GLU A 18 -7.13 8.89 -14.28
C GLU A 18 -7.90 10.19 -14.55
N ASN A 19 -7.18 11.29 -14.78
CA ASN A 19 -7.77 12.58 -15.12
C ASN A 19 -8.58 12.55 -16.43
N LEU A 20 -8.14 11.77 -17.44
CA LEU A 20 -8.86 11.60 -18.70
C LEU A 20 -10.14 10.77 -18.52
N ALA A 21 -10.07 9.68 -17.75
CA ALA A 21 -11.24 8.85 -17.47
C ALA A 21 -12.34 9.64 -16.74
N ARG A 22 -11.96 10.47 -15.76
CA ARG A 22 -12.90 11.35 -15.04
C ARG A 22 -13.58 12.38 -15.96
N ARG A 23 -12.88 12.88 -16.99
CA ARG A 23 -13.46 13.80 -17.97
C ARG A 23 -14.52 13.11 -18.84
N GLN A 24 -14.25 11.91 -19.33
CA GLN A 24 -15.23 11.15 -20.12
C GLN A 24 -16.50 10.80 -19.33
N VAL A 25 -16.37 10.42 -18.06
CA VAL A 25 -17.54 10.18 -17.19
C VAL A 25 -18.32 11.47 -16.97
N ARG A 26 -17.64 12.61 -16.75
CA ARG A 26 -18.31 13.91 -16.57
C ARG A 26 -19.05 14.38 -17.83
N GLU A 27 -18.47 14.16 -19.01
CA GLU A 27 -19.11 14.48 -20.31
C GLU A 27 -20.33 13.58 -20.56
N SER A 28 -20.24 12.28 -20.29
CA SER A 28 -21.37 11.35 -20.42
C SER A 28 -22.50 11.62 -19.42
N THR A 29 -22.20 12.15 -18.23
CA THR A 29 -23.22 12.54 -17.24
C THR A 29 -23.87 13.89 -17.56
N THR A 30 -23.16 14.79 -18.26
CA THR A 30 -23.68 16.11 -18.65
C THR A 30 -24.74 16.01 -19.75
N GLY A 31 -24.72 14.94 -20.56
CA GLY A 31 -25.72 14.68 -21.61
C GLY A 31 -27.01 13.98 -21.17
N ARG A 32 -27.16 13.61 -19.88
CA ARG A 32 -28.35 12.88 -19.39
C ARG A 32 -28.91 13.53 -18.12
N LYS A 33 -29.69 14.60 -18.28
CA LYS A 33 -30.53 15.12 -17.20
C LYS A 33 -32.00 15.27 -17.63
N THR A 34 -32.72 14.15 -17.57
CA THR A 34 -34.13 14.11 -17.14
C THR A 34 -34.37 12.73 -16.52
N VAL A 35 -34.15 12.58 -15.22
CA VAL A 35 -34.62 11.40 -14.50
C VAL A 35 -35.48 11.87 -13.33
N ASN A 36 -36.68 11.32 -13.31
CA ASN A 36 -37.79 11.71 -12.47
C ASN A 36 -37.48 11.36 -11.00
N ARG A 37 -37.76 12.31 -10.13
CA ARG A 37 -37.55 12.26 -8.69
C ARG A 37 -38.71 11.51 -8.06
N ASN A 38 -38.61 10.18 -7.90
CA ASN A 38 -39.40 9.39 -6.93
C ASN A 38 -38.98 7.91 -6.96
N GLU A 39 -37.77 7.60 -6.48
CA GLU A 39 -37.46 6.23 -6.06
C GLU A 39 -36.41 6.31 -4.96
N LYS A 40 -36.87 6.35 -3.70
CA LYS A 40 -36.01 6.04 -2.55
C LYS A 40 -36.13 4.53 -2.30
N THR A 41 -35.61 3.74 -3.23
CA THR A 41 -35.19 2.39 -2.90
C THR A 41 -33.99 2.53 -1.97
N PHE A 42 -34.02 1.82 -0.84
CA PHE A 42 -32.82 1.58 -0.03
C PHE A 42 -31.92 0.62 -0.81
N GLU A 43 -31.35 1.12 -1.89
CA GLU A 43 -30.26 0.50 -2.62
C GLU A 43 -29.04 0.71 -1.74
N VAL A 44 -28.65 -0.29 -0.96
CA VAL A 44 -27.23 -0.39 -0.60
C VAL A 44 -26.56 -0.66 -1.93
N PRO A 45 -25.82 0.30 -2.53
CA PRO A 45 -25.41 0.15 -3.90
C PRO A 45 -24.47 -1.05 -3.97
N MET A 46 -24.91 -2.12 -4.65
CA MET A 46 -24.14 -3.36 -4.86
C MET A 46 -22.69 -3.08 -5.32
N GLN A 47 -22.51 -1.93 -5.99
CA GLN A 47 -21.24 -1.33 -6.39
C GLN A 47 -20.25 -1.19 -5.21
N THR A 48 -20.69 -0.66 -4.07
CA THR A 48 -19.83 -0.44 -2.90
C THR A 48 -19.38 -1.76 -2.27
N LEU A 49 -20.27 -2.76 -2.18
CA LEU A 49 -19.91 -4.07 -1.61
C LEU A 49 -18.90 -4.83 -2.48
N LEU A 50 -19.07 -4.80 -3.81
CA LEU A 50 -18.13 -5.43 -4.74
C LEU A 50 -16.77 -4.72 -4.71
N ILE A 51 -16.76 -3.38 -4.70
CA ILE A 51 -15.53 -2.59 -4.62
C ILE A 51 -14.78 -2.88 -3.31
N GLU A 52 -15.47 -2.87 -2.17
CA GLU A 52 -14.83 -3.14 -0.87
C GLU A 52 -14.30 -4.58 -0.80
N THR A 53 -15.05 -5.57 -1.30
CA THR A 53 -14.62 -6.98 -1.32
C THR A 53 -13.36 -7.16 -2.16
N ILE A 54 -13.33 -6.58 -3.37
CA ILE A 54 -12.12 -6.60 -4.22
C ILE A 54 -10.96 -5.91 -3.51
N GLY A 55 -11.22 -4.77 -2.86
CA GLY A 55 -10.22 -4.05 -2.08
C GLY A 55 -9.62 -4.88 -0.94
N ILE A 56 -10.44 -5.65 -0.21
CA ILE A 56 -9.97 -6.54 0.86
C ILE A 56 -9.11 -7.67 0.29
N ILE A 57 -9.55 -8.31 -0.80
CA ILE A 57 -8.80 -9.39 -1.45
C ILE A 57 -7.46 -8.85 -1.97
N ALA A 58 -7.48 -7.72 -2.66
CA ALA A 58 -6.27 -7.07 -3.18
C ALA A 58 -5.30 -6.69 -2.06
N GLY A 59 -5.81 -6.12 -0.95
CA GLY A 59 -5.01 -5.82 0.23
C GLY A 59 -4.37 -7.06 0.85
N THR A 60 -5.14 -8.14 0.96
CA THR A 60 -4.67 -9.43 1.52
C THR A 60 -3.58 -10.04 0.65
N LEU A 61 -3.79 -10.10 -0.67
CA LEU A 61 -2.78 -10.59 -1.62
C LEU A 61 -1.52 -9.72 -1.60
N GLY A 62 -1.70 -8.40 -1.49
CA GLY A 62 -0.60 -7.46 -1.34
C GLY A 62 0.26 -7.74 -0.11
N VAL A 63 -0.35 -8.04 1.04
CA VAL A 63 0.38 -8.42 2.27
C VAL A 63 1.07 -9.77 2.12
N LEU A 64 0.40 -10.76 1.53
CA LEU A 64 0.99 -12.09 1.29
C LEU A 64 2.20 -12.04 0.35
N ALA A 65 2.24 -11.09 -0.58
CA ALA A 65 3.39 -10.89 -1.45
C ALA A 65 4.68 -10.51 -0.70
N TRP A 66 4.60 -10.01 0.53
CA TRP A 66 5.76 -9.69 1.38
C TRP A 66 6.29 -10.87 2.19
N VAL A 67 5.56 -11.99 2.26
CA VAL A 67 5.98 -13.20 2.98
C VAL A 67 7.39 -13.69 2.59
N PRO A 68 7.79 -13.78 1.30
CA PRO A 68 9.15 -14.21 0.95
C PRO A 68 10.22 -13.27 1.56
N GLN A 69 10.00 -11.96 1.52
CA GLN A 69 10.92 -10.98 2.10
C GLN A 69 11.01 -11.11 3.63
N LEU A 70 9.87 -11.38 4.28
CA LEU A 70 9.82 -11.58 5.73
C LEU A 70 10.56 -12.86 6.14
N ARG A 71 10.44 -13.92 5.36
CA ARG A 71 11.14 -15.19 5.60
C ARG A 71 12.66 -15.02 5.52
N GLU A 72 13.16 -14.32 4.51
CA GLU A 72 14.59 -14.07 4.33
C GLU A 72 15.20 -13.36 5.56
N VAL A 73 14.54 -12.31 6.07
CA VAL A 73 15.03 -11.55 7.24
C VAL A 73 14.91 -12.35 8.53
N TRP A 74 13.77 -13.00 8.78
CA TRP A 74 13.49 -13.63 10.07
C TRP A 74 14.05 -15.05 10.20
N VAL A 75 14.03 -15.82 9.11
CA VAL A 75 14.45 -17.23 9.07
C VAL A 75 15.87 -17.38 8.56
N GLU A 76 16.19 -16.82 7.40
CA GLU A 76 17.52 -16.98 6.78
C GLU A 76 18.57 -16.09 7.42
N LYS A 77 18.11 -15.10 8.22
CA LYS A 77 18.96 -14.12 8.91
C LYS A 77 19.84 -13.30 7.94
N LEU A 78 19.38 -13.14 6.70
CA LEU A 78 20.09 -12.37 5.69
C LEU A 78 19.52 -10.96 5.63
N HIS A 79 20.40 -9.96 5.69
CA HIS A 79 20.05 -8.55 5.51
C HIS A 79 21.00 -7.77 4.59
N GLU A 80 21.92 -8.48 3.93
CA GLU A 80 22.84 -7.90 2.97
C GLU A 80 22.06 -7.22 1.84
N GLY A 81 22.31 -5.93 1.61
CA GLY A 81 21.64 -5.15 0.56
C GLY A 81 20.31 -4.49 0.97
N ILE A 82 19.81 -4.67 2.19
CA ILE A 82 18.56 -4.04 2.64
C ILE A 82 18.79 -2.61 3.16
N SER A 83 18.26 -1.62 2.43
CA SER A 83 18.29 -0.20 2.82
C SER A 83 17.19 0.13 3.85
N LEU A 84 17.57 0.29 5.12
CA LEU A 84 16.65 0.77 6.18
C LEU A 84 15.96 2.10 5.84
N PRO A 85 16.64 3.11 5.24
CA PRO A 85 15.98 4.34 4.82
C PRO A 85 14.80 4.12 3.86
N THR A 86 14.91 3.13 2.98
CA THR A 86 13.84 2.79 2.04
C THR A 86 12.60 2.30 2.78
N PHE A 87 12.75 1.44 3.79
CA PHE A 87 11.61 0.98 4.58
C PHE A 87 10.97 2.08 5.42
N TRP A 88 11.75 3.01 5.96
CA TRP A 88 11.21 4.20 6.64
C TRP A 88 10.40 5.09 5.70
N LEU A 89 10.87 5.28 4.47
CA LEU A 89 10.14 6.03 3.45
C LEU A 89 8.81 5.34 3.09
N VAL A 90 8.83 4.02 2.86
CA VAL A 90 7.61 3.24 2.58
C VAL A 90 6.65 3.27 3.76
N SER A 91 7.15 3.13 5.00
CA SER A 91 6.34 3.24 6.21
C SER A 91 5.64 4.60 6.29
N THR A 92 6.35 5.69 5.98
CA THR A 92 5.77 7.04 5.97
C THR A 92 4.68 7.16 4.90
N ALA A 93 4.92 6.62 3.70
CA ALA A 93 3.93 6.61 2.63
C ALA A 93 2.66 5.82 3.01
N LEU A 94 2.79 4.67 3.66
CA LEU A 94 1.67 3.86 4.15
C LEU A 94 0.85 4.57 5.23
N VAL A 95 1.52 5.32 6.12
CA VAL A 95 0.83 6.18 7.11
C VAL A 95 0.01 7.27 6.41
N LEU A 96 0.57 7.93 5.39
CA LEU A 96 -0.17 8.92 4.60
C LEU A 96 -1.37 8.30 3.87
N TRP A 97 -1.21 7.10 3.31
CA TRP A 97 -2.30 6.34 2.69
C TRP A 97 -3.38 5.92 3.67
N LEU A 98 -2.99 5.56 4.90
CA LEU A 98 -3.93 5.24 5.97
C LEU A 98 -4.75 6.47 6.35
N ILE A 99 -4.11 7.63 6.54
CA ILE A 99 -4.79 8.91 6.80
C ILE A 99 -5.75 9.22 5.65
N TYR A 100 -5.30 9.06 4.40
CA TYR A 100 -6.15 9.25 3.23
C TYR A 100 -7.37 8.33 3.23
N GLY A 101 -7.19 7.03 3.51
CA GLY A 101 -8.27 6.04 3.61
C GLY A 101 -9.32 6.42 4.67
N ILE A 102 -8.87 6.93 5.82
CA ILE A 102 -9.75 7.43 6.88
C ILE A 102 -10.55 8.65 6.41
N LEU A 103 -9.90 9.60 5.73
CA LEU A 103 -10.56 10.82 5.25
C LEU A 103 -11.67 10.54 4.22
N ILE A 104 -11.52 9.48 3.40
CA ILE A 104 -12.54 9.06 2.42
C ILE A 104 -13.50 8.00 2.96
N GLY A 105 -13.27 7.49 4.17
CA GLY A 105 -14.10 6.46 4.81
C GLY A 105 -14.05 5.07 4.16
N SER A 106 -12.96 4.70 3.46
CA SER A 106 -12.85 3.38 2.81
C SER A 106 -12.20 2.36 3.74
N ILE A 107 -12.98 1.35 4.15
CA ILE A 107 -12.54 0.31 5.09
C ILE A 107 -11.46 -0.56 4.44
N SER A 108 -11.60 -0.92 3.17
CA SER A 108 -10.59 -1.72 2.45
C SER A 108 -9.22 -1.05 2.40
N ILE A 109 -9.15 0.26 2.15
CA ILE A 109 -7.89 1.00 2.11
C ILE A 109 -7.25 1.05 3.50
N ILE A 110 -8.07 1.30 4.54
CA ILE A 110 -7.61 1.31 5.92
C ILE A 110 -7.01 -0.05 6.29
N PHE A 111 -7.76 -1.13 6.06
CA PHE A 111 -7.34 -2.49 6.40
C PHE A 111 -6.04 -2.89 5.67
N ALA A 112 -5.98 -2.66 4.35
CA ALA A 112 -4.80 -3.00 3.55
C ALA A 112 -3.54 -2.27 4.02
N ASN A 113 -3.65 -0.96 4.30
CA ASN A 113 -2.50 -0.16 4.72
C ASN A 113 -2.06 -0.46 6.16
N VAL A 114 -2.98 -0.76 7.07
CA VAL A 114 -2.63 -1.23 8.43
C VAL A 114 -1.86 -2.54 8.34
N ALA A 115 -2.35 -3.51 7.59
CA ALA A 115 -1.70 -4.80 7.44
C ALA A 115 -0.30 -4.66 6.79
N ALA A 116 -0.18 -3.88 5.72
CA ALA A 116 1.12 -3.59 5.09
C ALA A 116 2.10 -2.89 6.04
N LEU A 117 1.62 -1.92 6.84
CA LEU A 117 2.43 -1.19 7.81
C LEU A 117 2.98 -2.15 8.88
N THR A 118 2.15 -3.05 9.42
CA THR A 118 2.63 -4.05 10.39
C THR A 118 3.70 -4.97 9.81
N CYS A 119 3.57 -5.37 8.54
CA CYS A 119 4.55 -6.20 7.86
C CYS A 119 5.90 -5.47 7.71
N ILE A 120 5.89 -4.22 7.25
CA ILE A 120 7.11 -3.40 7.10
C ILE A 120 7.78 -3.09 8.44
N LEU A 121 7.01 -2.79 9.49
CA LEU A 121 7.59 -2.57 10.80
C LEU A 121 8.26 -3.84 11.34
N SER A 122 7.66 -5.02 11.09
CA SER A 122 8.29 -6.30 11.43
C SER A 122 9.61 -6.50 10.67
N LEU A 123 9.67 -6.18 9.38
CA LEU A 123 10.91 -6.21 8.60
C LEU A 123 11.98 -5.28 9.19
N ILE A 124 11.63 -4.02 9.51
CA ILE A 124 12.56 -3.05 10.09
C ILE A 124 13.14 -3.58 11.41
N VAL A 125 12.28 -4.07 12.30
CA VAL A 125 12.69 -4.62 13.60
C VAL A 125 13.60 -5.84 13.42
N GLY A 126 13.27 -6.74 12.49
CA GLY A 126 14.11 -7.89 12.16
C GLY A 126 15.51 -7.46 11.74
N VAL A 127 15.62 -6.58 10.76
CA VAL A 127 16.91 -6.08 10.24
C VAL A 127 17.74 -5.39 11.33
N ILE A 128 17.14 -4.53 12.15
CA ILE A 128 17.86 -3.86 13.25
C ILE A 128 18.40 -4.88 14.26
N ARG A 129 17.62 -5.92 14.58
CA ARG A 129 17.99 -6.92 15.58
C ARG A 129 19.18 -7.77 15.13
N LEU A 130 19.22 -8.15 13.85
CA LEU A 130 20.35 -8.90 13.28
C LEU A 130 21.63 -8.05 13.24
N ARG A 131 21.56 -6.80 12.77
CA ARG A 131 22.73 -5.90 12.72
C ARG A 131 23.36 -5.68 14.10
N LYS A 132 22.52 -5.63 15.15
CA LYS A 132 22.99 -5.52 16.53
C LYS A 132 23.71 -6.79 16.99
N ALA A 133 23.23 -7.97 16.61
CA ALA A 133 23.85 -9.25 16.95
C ALA A 133 25.25 -9.39 16.30
N GLU A 134 25.37 -9.06 15.01
CA GLU A 134 26.68 -9.05 14.31
C GLU A 134 27.69 -8.11 14.97
N SER A 135 27.23 -6.95 15.44
CA SER A 135 28.09 -5.97 16.12
C SER A 135 28.61 -6.46 17.48
N GLN A 136 27.89 -7.37 18.14
CA GLN A 136 28.26 -7.93 19.44
C GLN A 136 29.25 -9.10 19.30
N ASP A 137 29.03 -10.01 18.34
CA ASP A 137 29.94 -11.14 18.09
C ASP A 137 31.36 -10.68 17.69
N GLY A 138 31.47 -9.57 16.96
CA GLY A 138 32.75 -8.96 16.62
C GLY A 138 33.50 -8.34 17.81
N ALA A 139 32.81 -8.00 18.90
CA ALA A 139 33.43 -7.43 20.09
C ALA A 139 34.05 -8.50 21.00
N ASP A 140 33.41 -9.67 21.14
CA ASP A 140 33.89 -10.78 21.98
C ASP A 140 35.08 -11.55 21.37
N THR A 141 35.22 -11.55 20.05
CA THR A 141 36.34 -12.22 19.35
C THR A 141 37.61 -11.37 19.25
N GLY A 142 37.52 -10.08 19.58
CA GLY A 142 38.63 -9.13 19.54
C GLY A 142 39.35 -8.88 20.87
N SER A 143 39.02 -9.62 21.94
CA SER A 143 39.60 -9.46 23.27
C SER A 143 40.51 -10.61 23.70
#